data_AF-K9RT25-F1
#
_entry.id   AF-K9RT25-F1
#
_cell.length_a   1.000
_cell.length_b   1.000
_cell.length_c   1.000
_cell.angle_alpha   90.00
_cell.angle_beta   90.00
_cell.angle_gamma   90.00
#
_symmetry.space_group_name_H-M   'P 1'
#
loop_
_entity.id
_entity.type
_entity.pdbx_description
1 polymer ?
#
loop_
_entity_poly.entity_id
_entity_poly.type
_entity_poly.pdbx_seq_one_letter_code
_entity_poly.pdbx_strand_id
1 'polypeptide(L)'
;MVVKQVRNAIFAGLSGAVVIMAFANNLHDVAQRWWPNPFQDSLSPDTNPHLNAIAQAADTPPNPNLLDRLQALTSTPTFYVAADGTDQSDGTANAPFPTLSQAITAVTAAQAKEPQAQFIIQLAAGTYGDANTSEPLLIPPGVTLKGQGTATTVKQSLQLSHNSRVEQLVLNETGILIRPQENATGEVSVEQVSITRGFLTIKAAGPLPTPKIQVKHVTMADSCILVSGVAKPEIRDVQMRGNVGVDDFSLAHCSENGLLASGDTMPLIQLLGAATLENILVSNTNLAIFNQSEGSVIKNLRIVNSLNGIENRGNLSLDGPNLENVSYTGICNHGSLTLQRPGFDPTTAITTPQCLVPGLDQPPPSPINLAGNLDTIKVN
;
A
#
# COMPACT_ATOMS: atom_id res chain seq x y z
N MET A 1 1.34 21.12 -31.53
CA MET A 1 1.12 19.67 -31.72
C MET A 1 2.20 18.83 -31.01
N VAL A 2 3.50 19.19 -31.14
CA VAL A 2 4.65 18.54 -30.46
C VAL A 2 4.51 18.48 -28.94
N VAL A 3 4.08 19.58 -28.28
CA VAL A 3 3.86 19.62 -26.83
C VAL A 3 2.79 18.62 -26.35
N LYS A 4 1.79 18.32 -27.20
CA LYS A 4 0.71 17.37 -26.88
C LYS A 4 1.18 15.91 -27.03
N GLN A 5 2.13 15.64 -27.93
CA GLN A 5 2.72 14.30 -28.11
C GLN A 5 3.78 13.98 -27.05
N VAL A 6 4.62 14.93 -26.66
CA VAL A 6 5.57 14.76 -25.55
C VAL A 6 4.84 14.52 -24.23
N ARG A 7 3.75 15.25 -23.99
CA ARG A 7 2.89 15.03 -22.83
C ARG A 7 2.27 13.63 -22.84
N ASN A 8 1.76 13.15 -23.97
CA ASN A 8 1.16 11.81 -24.05
C ASN A 8 2.19 10.67 -23.91
N ALA A 9 3.44 10.86 -24.36
CA ALA A 9 4.51 9.87 -24.20
C ALA A 9 4.99 9.75 -22.75
N ILE A 10 5.06 10.87 -22.02
CA ILE A 10 5.38 10.89 -20.58
C ILE A 10 4.26 10.23 -19.76
N PHE A 11 2.99 10.41 -20.14
CA PHE A 11 1.86 9.74 -19.48
C PHE A 11 1.74 8.24 -19.81
N ALA A 12 2.45 7.73 -20.82
CA ALA A 12 2.43 6.33 -21.24
C ALA A 12 3.57 5.48 -20.65
N GLY A 13 4.39 6.02 -19.73
CA GLY A 13 5.44 5.25 -19.04
C GLY A 13 6.68 4.94 -19.91
N LEU A 14 6.82 5.56 -21.07
CA LEU A 14 8.09 5.50 -21.83
C LEU A 14 9.13 6.37 -21.13
N SER A 15 10.26 5.78 -20.76
CA SER A 15 11.36 6.53 -20.15
C SER A 15 11.77 7.69 -21.05
N GLY A 16 12.00 8.86 -20.47
CA GLY A 16 12.33 10.09 -21.21
C GLY A 16 13.53 9.95 -22.16
N ALA A 17 14.42 8.98 -21.88
CA ALA A 17 15.54 8.63 -22.75
C ALA A 17 15.11 8.04 -24.11
N VAL A 18 14.04 7.24 -24.16
CA VAL A 18 13.52 6.65 -25.41
C VAL A 18 12.84 7.73 -26.27
N VAL A 19 12.13 8.66 -25.65
CA VAL A 19 11.50 9.79 -26.35
C VAL A 19 12.56 10.71 -26.95
N ILE A 20 13.65 11.01 -26.22
CA ILE A 20 14.72 11.88 -26.71
C ILE A 20 15.55 11.19 -27.81
N MET A 21 15.86 9.89 -27.69
CA MET A 21 16.57 9.15 -28.75
C MET A 21 15.73 8.96 -30.02
N ALA A 22 14.41 8.74 -29.88
CA ALA A 22 13.51 8.68 -31.02
C ALA A 22 13.37 10.05 -31.72
N PHE A 23 13.50 11.16 -30.99
CA PHE A 23 13.48 12.51 -31.56
C PHE A 23 14.81 12.93 -32.20
N ALA A 24 15.96 12.53 -31.63
CA ALA A 24 17.28 12.88 -32.18
C ALA A 24 17.55 12.21 -33.54
N ASN A 25 17.18 10.93 -33.69
CA ASN A 25 17.40 10.19 -34.94
C ASN A 25 16.38 10.50 -36.05
N ASN A 26 15.22 11.09 -35.72
CA ASN A 26 14.16 11.43 -36.70
C ASN A 26 14.09 12.92 -37.08
N LEU A 27 14.88 13.81 -36.46
CA LEU A 27 14.81 15.24 -36.79
C LEU A 27 15.19 15.53 -38.25
N HIS A 28 16.04 14.70 -38.86
CA HIS A 28 16.39 14.81 -40.28
C HIS A 28 15.24 14.35 -41.20
N ASP A 29 14.62 13.20 -40.91
CA ASP A 29 13.52 12.63 -41.72
C ASP A 29 12.19 13.38 -41.55
N VAL A 30 11.89 13.87 -40.34
CA VAL A 30 10.67 14.65 -40.07
C VAL A 30 10.75 16.04 -40.71
N ALA A 31 11.95 16.65 -40.75
CA ALA A 31 12.16 17.93 -41.43
C ALA A 31 11.97 17.80 -42.95
N GLN A 32 12.44 16.71 -43.58
CA GLN A 32 12.23 16.48 -45.01
C GLN A 32 10.80 16.07 -45.38
N ARG A 33 10.10 15.37 -44.49
CA ARG A 33 8.77 14.81 -44.80
C ARG A 33 7.60 15.78 -44.58
N TRP A 34 7.78 16.83 -43.76
CA TRP A 34 6.71 17.78 -43.41
C TRP A 34 6.94 19.21 -43.94
N TRP A 35 8.09 19.49 -44.55
CA TRP A 35 8.39 20.75 -45.24
C TRP A 35 8.92 20.50 -46.66
N PRO A 36 8.05 20.20 -47.65
CA PRO A 36 8.46 20.29 -49.04
C PRO A 36 8.69 21.78 -49.35
N ASN A 37 9.95 22.21 -49.30
CA ASN A 37 10.34 23.61 -49.45
C ASN A 37 10.27 24.01 -50.95
N PRO A 38 9.54 25.06 -51.35
CA PRO A 38 9.48 25.53 -52.74
C PRO A 38 10.69 26.40 -53.16
N PHE A 39 11.82 26.28 -52.46
CA PHE A 39 13.01 27.08 -52.73
C PHE A 39 14.23 26.15 -52.86
N GLN A 40 14.35 25.48 -54.01
CA GLN A 40 15.52 24.67 -54.34
C GLN A 40 16.61 25.45 -55.11
N ASP A 41 16.37 26.69 -55.50
CA ASP A 41 17.38 27.50 -56.18
C ASP A 41 17.89 28.61 -55.24
N SER A 42 18.96 28.33 -54.47
CA SER A 42 19.97 29.31 -53.97
C SER A 42 20.65 29.00 -52.63
N LEU A 43 20.62 27.76 -52.11
CA LEU A 43 21.40 27.42 -50.91
C LEU A 43 22.61 26.56 -51.26
N SER A 44 23.69 27.23 -51.65
CA SER A 44 25.04 26.69 -51.45
C SER A 44 25.27 26.49 -49.95
N PRO A 45 25.89 25.37 -49.50
CA PRO A 45 26.17 25.08 -48.09
C PRO A 45 27.02 26.14 -47.36
N ASP A 46 27.60 27.10 -48.08
CA ASP A 46 28.61 28.03 -47.56
C ASP A 46 28.06 29.31 -46.91
N THR A 47 26.77 29.61 -46.97
CA THR A 47 26.25 30.94 -46.52
C THR A 47 25.24 30.92 -45.37
N ASN A 48 24.85 29.74 -44.85
CA ASN A 48 23.94 29.68 -43.70
C ASN A 48 24.64 29.13 -42.44
N PRO A 49 25.19 30.00 -41.58
CA PRO A 49 25.99 29.60 -40.41
C PRO A 49 25.19 28.76 -39.40
N HIS A 50 23.86 28.82 -39.41
CA HIS A 50 23.01 28.04 -38.51
C HIS A 50 22.87 26.56 -38.95
N LEU A 51 22.93 26.27 -40.25
CA LEU A 51 22.87 24.88 -40.76
C LEU A 51 24.21 24.15 -40.54
N ASN A 52 25.33 24.85 -40.73
CA ASN A 52 26.65 24.30 -40.41
C ASN A 52 26.83 24.07 -38.90
N ALA A 53 26.26 24.91 -38.03
CA ALA A 53 26.28 24.68 -36.59
C ALA A 53 25.46 23.44 -36.16
N ILE A 54 24.34 23.17 -36.83
CA ILE A 54 23.51 21.98 -36.55
C ILE A 54 24.17 20.71 -37.09
N ALA A 55 24.78 20.75 -38.28
CA ALA A 55 25.55 19.63 -38.83
C ALA A 55 26.80 19.31 -37.98
N GLN A 56 27.54 20.33 -37.54
CA GLN A 56 28.69 20.15 -36.64
C GLN A 56 28.28 19.63 -35.25
N ALA A 57 27.11 20.02 -34.73
CA ALA A 57 26.58 19.47 -33.48
C ALA A 57 26.13 18.00 -33.62
N ALA A 58 25.66 17.59 -34.80
CA ALA A 58 25.29 16.20 -35.09
C ALA A 58 26.51 15.27 -35.29
N ASP A 59 27.64 15.81 -35.78
CA ASP A 59 28.90 15.06 -35.94
C ASP A 59 29.75 14.97 -34.66
N THR A 60 29.39 15.72 -33.60
CA THR A 60 29.97 15.50 -32.28
C THR A 60 29.43 14.21 -31.66
N PRO A 61 30.28 13.22 -31.31
CA PRO A 61 29.81 12.03 -30.59
C PRO A 61 29.04 12.48 -29.34
N PRO A 62 27.89 11.85 -29.04
CA PRO A 62 27.08 12.24 -27.89
C PRO A 62 27.98 12.26 -26.67
N ASN A 63 28.07 13.42 -26.01
CA ASN A 63 28.93 13.61 -24.85
C ASN A 63 28.65 12.45 -23.88
N PRO A 64 29.62 11.54 -23.65
CA PRO A 64 29.37 10.34 -22.84
C PRO A 64 28.86 10.71 -21.44
N ASN A 65 29.24 11.90 -20.95
CA ASN A 65 28.76 12.43 -19.68
C ASN A 65 27.30 12.88 -19.70
N LEU A 66 26.66 13.12 -20.84
CA LEU A 66 25.25 13.52 -20.87
C LEU A 66 24.34 12.33 -20.57
N LEU A 67 24.65 11.15 -21.10
CA LEU A 67 23.91 9.93 -20.80
C LEU A 67 24.11 9.54 -19.32
N ASP A 68 25.34 9.61 -18.81
CA ASP A 68 25.65 9.34 -17.41
C ASP A 68 24.99 10.37 -16.47
N ARG A 69 24.96 11.65 -16.85
CA ARG A 69 24.25 12.69 -16.08
C ARG A 69 22.74 12.54 -16.15
N LEU A 70 22.17 12.15 -17.29
CA LEU A 70 20.75 11.85 -17.42
C LEU A 70 20.38 10.59 -16.62
N GLN A 71 21.24 9.56 -16.62
CA GLN A 71 21.07 8.37 -15.79
C GLN A 71 21.16 8.71 -14.30
N ALA A 72 22.13 9.53 -13.89
CA ALA A 72 22.26 10.02 -12.51
C ALA A 72 21.08 10.92 -12.08
N LEU A 73 20.48 11.67 -13.01
CA LEU A 73 19.24 12.43 -12.77
C LEU A 73 17.99 11.54 -12.68
N THR A 74 18.08 10.28 -13.14
CA THR A 74 16.97 9.30 -13.06
C THR A 74 17.13 8.28 -11.94
N SER A 75 18.31 8.16 -11.33
CA SER A 75 18.51 7.23 -10.23
C SER A 75 17.97 7.81 -8.93
N THR A 76 16.97 7.16 -8.34
CA THR A 76 16.48 7.48 -7.00
C THR A 76 17.61 7.29 -5.98
N PRO A 77 18.05 8.35 -5.26
CA PRO A 77 19.10 8.22 -4.27
C PRO A 77 18.76 7.15 -3.24
N THR A 78 19.73 6.27 -2.95
CA THR A 78 19.57 5.12 -2.06
C THR A 78 20.55 5.21 -0.90
N PHE A 79 20.03 5.11 0.31
CA PHE A 79 20.78 5.01 1.56
C PHE A 79 20.79 3.55 2.02
N TYR A 80 21.98 2.97 2.17
CA TYR A 80 22.14 1.59 2.62
C TYR A 80 22.27 1.55 4.14
N VAL A 81 21.59 0.63 4.81
CA VAL A 81 21.51 0.59 6.29
C VAL A 81 21.77 -0.83 6.79
N ALA A 82 22.62 -0.98 7.80
CA ALA A 82 22.85 -2.25 8.49
C ALA A 82 22.33 -2.21 9.94
N ALA A 83 21.97 -3.37 10.48
CA ALA A 83 21.44 -3.47 11.84
C ALA A 83 22.49 -3.10 12.91
N ASP A 84 23.77 -3.36 12.61
CA ASP A 84 24.95 -3.00 13.40
C ASP A 84 25.63 -1.72 12.89
N GLY A 85 24.91 -0.91 12.10
CA GLY A 85 25.40 0.36 11.58
C GLY A 85 25.75 1.38 12.66
N THR A 86 26.44 2.45 12.28
CA THR A 86 26.88 3.51 13.20
C THR A 86 26.47 4.88 12.70
N ASP A 87 26.19 5.81 13.61
CA ASP A 87 25.77 7.18 13.23
C ASP A 87 26.89 8.03 12.61
N GLN A 88 28.09 7.47 12.47
CA GLN A 88 29.25 8.12 11.84
C GLN A 88 29.29 7.92 10.32
N SER A 89 28.43 7.06 9.75
CA SER A 89 28.41 6.76 8.32
C SER A 89 27.54 7.73 7.52
N ASP A 90 27.89 7.92 6.24
CA ASP A 90 27.18 8.73 5.25
C ASP A 90 26.08 7.99 4.49
N GLY A 91 25.94 6.66 4.67
CA GLY A 91 24.90 5.87 4.01
C GLY A 91 25.16 5.49 2.56
N THR A 92 26.40 5.61 2.10
CA THR A 92 26.82 5.11 0.79
C THR A 92 26.71 3.58 0.69
N ALA A 93 26.89 3.04 -0.52
CA ALA A 93 26.85 1.59 -0.76
C ALA A 93 27.99 0.81 -0.08
N ASN A 94 28.98 1.50 0.47
CA ASN A 94 30.16 0.90 1.10
C ASN A 94 30.09 1.06 2.63
N ALA A 95 30.60 0.05 3.34
CA ALA A 95 30.75 0.11 4.78
C ALA A 95 31.70 1.27 5.19
N PRO A 96 31.54 1.84 6.40
CA PRO A 96 30.55 1.49 7.43
C PRO A 96 29.13 1.91 7.01
N PHE A 97 28.10 1.18 7.42
CA PHE A 97 26.71 1.55 7.15
C PHE A 97 26.11 2.36 8.32
N PRO A 98 25.18 3.29 8.09
CA PRO A 98 24.46 4.02 9.12
C PRO A 98 23.44 3.15 9.84
N THR A 99 23.01 3.61 11.01
CA THR A 99 21.78 3.11 11.66
C THR A 99 20.55 3.58 10.89
N LEU A 100 19.40 2.93 11.12
CA LEU A 100 18.13 3.32 10.50
C LEU A 100 17.71 4.75 10.91
N SER A 101 17.92 5.12 12.18
CA SER A 101 17.62 6.47 12.66
C SER A 101 18.47 7.51 11.93
N GLN A 102 19.78 7.27 11.82
CA GLN A 102 20.69 8.17 11.10
C GLN A 102 20.33 8.30 9.62
N ALA A 103 19.95 7.20 8.95
CA ALA A 103 19.51 7.25 7.56
C ALA A 103 18.25 8.12 7.38
N ILE A 104 17.28 8.02 8.29
CA ILE A 104 16.07 8.87 8.27
C ILE A 104 16.44 10.34 8.48
N THR A 105 17.35 10.64 9.41
CA THR A 105 17.85 12.01 9.64
C THR A 105 18.54 12.56 8.39
N ALA A 106 19.40 11.77 7.73
CA ALA A 106 20.10 12.16 6.51
C ALA A 106 19.13 12.42 5.35
N VAL A 107 18.14 11.53 5.15
CA VAL A 107 17.09 11.71 4.14
C VAL A 107 16.26 12.96 4.41
N THR A 108 15.87 13.20 5.66
CA THR A 108 15.12 14.40 6.05
C THR A 108 15.91 15.68 5.75
N ALA A 109 17.22 15.69 6.04
CA ALA A 109 18.09 16.80 5.72
C ALA A 109 18.29 17.00 4.21
N ALA A 110 18.33 15.92 3.43
CA ALA A 110 18.37 15.97 1.96
C ALA A 110 17.06 16.53 1.39
N GLN A 111 15.91 16.11 1.92
CA GLN A 111 14.59 16.60 1.54
C GLN A 111 14.38 18.08 1.85
N ALA A 112 14.97 18.59 2.93
CA ALA A 112 14.96 20.02 3.20
C ALA A 112 15.63 20.84 2.08
N LYS A 113 16.59 20.25 1.36
CA LYS A 113 17.24 20.86 0.19
C LYS A 113 16.46 20.59 -1.10
N GLU A 114 15.87 19.40 -1.22
CA GLU A 114 15.14 18.94 -2.41
C GLU A 114 13.76 18.35 -2.02
N PRO A 115 12.74 19.19 -1.79
CA PRO A 115 11.45 18.74 -1.22
C PRO A 115 10.64 17.76 -2.09
N GLN A 116 11.00 17.64 -3.37
CA GLN A 116 10.32 16.76 -4.34
C GLN A 116 11.12 15.49 -4.65
N ALA A 117 12.32 15.35 -4.08
CA ALA A 117 13.15 14.19 -4.31
C ALA A 117 12.58 12.95 -3.58
N GLN A 118 12.61 11.82 -4.28
CA GLN A 118 12.26 10.52 -3.73
C GLN A 118 13.54 9.84 -3.25
N PHE A 119 13.45 9.10 -2.14
CA PHE A 119 14.60 8.43 -1.54
C PHE A 119 14.27 6.98 -1.24
N ILE A 120 15.26 6.11 -1.32
CA ILE A 120 15.16 4.72 -0.89
C ILE A 120 16.08 4.54 0.33
N ILE A 121 15.54 3.97 1.41
CA ILE A 121 16.31 3.44 2.52
C ILE A 121 16.30 1.91 2.37
N GLN A 122 17.43 1.36 1.96
CA GLN A 122 17.62 -0.07 1.75
C GLN A 122 18.21 -0.70 3.01
N LEU A 123 17.40 -1.51 3.70
CA LEU A 123 17.83 -2.29 4.83
C LEU A 123 18.52 -3.57 4.37
N ALA A 124 19.65 -3.90 4.99
CA ALA A 124 20.24 -5.22 4.94
C ALA A 124 19.40 -6.25 5.73
N ALA A 125 19.80 -7.51 5.68
CA ALA A 125 19.29 -8.53 6.60
C ALA A 125 19.66 -8.15 8.04
N GLY A 126 18.70 -8.26 8.96
CA GLY A 126 18.91 -7.90 10.36
C GLY A 126 17.64 -7.49 11.08
N THR A 127 17.82 -7.07 12.33
CA THR A 127 16.75 -6.57 13.20
C THR A 127 16.99 -5.10 13.53
N TYR A 128 15.99 -4.26 13.29
CA TYR A 128 16.06 -2.81 13.41
C TYR A 128 15.06 -2.27 14.43
N GLY A 129 15.37 -1.11 14.99
CA GLY A 129 14.52 -0.42 15.96
C GLY A 129 14.67 -0.94 17.40
N ASP A 130 14.19 -0.14 18.34
CA ASP A 130 14.17 -0.48 19.77
C ASP A 130 12.75 -0.85 20.20
N ALA A 131 12.56 -2.10 20.62
CA ALA A 131 11.28 -2.63 21.09
C ALA A 131 10.72 -1.89 22.32
N ASN A 132 11.57 -1.16 23.05
CA ASN A 132 11.16 -0.41 24.24
C ASN A 132 10.64 0.99 23.91
N THR A 133 10.73 1.41 22.64
CA THR A 133 10.22 2.72 22.22
C THR A 133 8.73 2.64 21.94
N SER A 134 7.94 3.44 22.67
CA SER A 134 6.50 3.56 22.44
C SER A 134 6.16 4.44 21.24
N GLU A 135 7.09 5.30 20.82
CA GLU A 135 6.88 6.20 19.69
C GLU A 135 7.15 5.46 18.36
N PRO A 136 6.25 5.58 17.38
CA PRO A 136 6.48 4.98 16.07
C PRO A 136 7.60 5.71 15.33
N LEU A 137 8.40 4.95 14.59
CA LEU A 137 9.41 5.48 13.69
C LEU A 137 8.73 6.16 12.49
N LEU A 138 8.88 7.48 12.39
CA LEU A 138 8.31 8.25 11.30
C LEU A 138 9.09 8.04 10.00
N ILE A 139 8.41 7.54 8.97
CA ILE A 139 8.92 7.48 7.60
C ILE A 139 8.52 8.78 6.89
N PRO A 140 9.49 9.62 6.47
CA PRO A 140 9.20 10.91 5.86
C PRO A 140 8.46 10.78 4.51
N PRO A 141 7.86 11.87 4.01
CA PRO A 141 7.20 11.86 2.71
C PRO A 141 8.15 11.47 1.58
N GLY A 142 7.71 10.75 0.55
CA GLY A 142 8.57 10.43 -0.60
C GLY A 142 9.68 9.40 -0.33
N VAL A 143 9.68 8.78 0.85
CA VAL A 143 10.68 7.78 1.26
C VAL A 143 10.13 6.37 1.10
N THR A 144 10.91 5.51 0.44
CA THR A 144 10.68 4.06 0.38
C THR A 144 11.60 3.36 1.39
N LEU A 145 11.03 2.73 2.41
CA LEU A 145 11.75 1.84 3.32
C LEU A 145 11.64 0.41 2.80
N LYS A 146 12.77 -0.17 2.37
CA LYS A 146 12.80 -1.47 1.72
C LYS A 146 13.71 -2.45 2.46
N GLY A 147 13.16 -3.59 2.87
CA GLY A 147 13.93 -4.70 3.45
C GLY A 147 14.33 -5.77 2.44
N GLN A 148 14.66 -6.95 2.97
CA GLN A 148 14.99 -8.19 2.24
C GLN A 148 13.98 -9.31 2.53
N GLY A 149 12.72 -8.95 2.71
CA GLY A 149 11.63 -9.87 3.02
C GLY A 149 11.72 -10.37 4.46
N THR A 150 11.69 -11.70 4.62
CA THR A 150 11.76 -12.35 5.94
C THR A 150 13.10 -12.20 6.65
N ALA A 151 14.16 -11.75 5.94
CA ALA A 151 15.47 -11.52 6.51
C ALA A 151 15.59 -10.15 7.22
N THR A 152 14.59 -9.28 7.10
CA THR A 152 14.59 -7.93 7.70
C THR A 152 13.41 -7.80 8.66
N THR A 153 13.71 -7.65 9.95
CA THR A 153 12.70 -7.44 11.00
C THR A 153 12.80 -6.03 11.57
N VAL A 154 11.66 -5.37 11.76
CA VAL A 154 11.56 -4.08 12.47
C VAL A 154 10.78 -4.27 13.76
N LYS A 155 11.42 -3.98 14.89
CA LYS A 155 10.87 -4.12 16.25
C LYS A 155 10.23 -2.83 16.79
N GLN A 156 10.04 -1.84 15.93
CA GLN A 156 9.39 -0.59 16.26
C GLN A 156 8.23 -0.37 15.28
N SER A 157 7.13 0.20 15.76
CA SER A 157 6.01 0.55 14.88
C SER A 157 6.44 1.62 13.88
N LEU A 158 5.90 1.58 12.66
CA LEU A 158 6.22 2.53 11.60
C LEU A 158 5.06 3.50 11.41
N GLN A 159 5.34 4.81 11.36
CA GLN A 159 4.35 5.82 10.97
C GLN A 159 4.64 6.32 9.57
N LEU A 160 3.68 6.17 8.66
CA LEU A 160 3.85 6.51 7.24
C LEU A 160 3.24 7.87 6.90
N SER A 161 4.06 8.69 6.25
CA SER A 161 3.65 9.98 5.68
C SER A 161 3.15 9.83 4.24
N HIS A 162 2.62 10.90 3.63
CA HIS A 162 2.20 10.90 2.23
C HIS A 162 3.37 10.58 1.28
N ASN A 163 3.14 9.90 0.15
CA ASN A 163 4.21 9.47 -0.78
C ASN A 163 5.25 8.51 -0.17
N SER A 164 5.03 7.97 1.03
CA SER A 164 5.92 6.98 1.62
C SER A 164 5.51 5.56 1.24
N ARG A 165 6.49 4.67 1.19
CA ARG A 165 6.32 3.27 0.83
C ARG A 165 7.10 2.36 1.77
N VAL A 166 6.50 1.25 2.15
CA VAL A 166 7.17 0.19 2.93
C VAL A 166 7.08 -1.13 2.18
N GLU A 167 8.23 -1.78 2.01
CA GLU A 167 8.34 -3.01 1.24
C GLU A 167 9.21 -4.06 1.91
N GLN A 168 8.82 -5.33 1.76
CA GLN A 168 9.72 -6.47 1.99
C GLN A 168 10.30 -6.51 3.41
N LEU A 169 9.45 -6.43 4.43
CA LEU A 169 9.89 -6.51 5.84
C LEU A 169 8.91 -7.26 6.72
N VAL A 170 9.38 -7.61 7.92
CA VAL A 170 8.60 -8.25 8.97
C VAL A 170 8.46 -7.29 10.16
N LEU A 171 7.24 -7.12 10.66
CA LEU A 171 6.94 -6.51 11.96
C LEU A 171 6.46 -7.59 12.93
N ASN A 172 7.01 -7.60 14.14
CA ASN A 172 6.62 -8.55 15.19
C ASN A 172 6.32 -7.76 16.46
N GLU A 173 5.12 -7.95 17.01
CA GLU A 173 4.59 -7.19 18.16
C GLU A 173 4.43 -5.68 17.90
N THR A 174 4.65 -5.25 16.66
CA THR A 174 4.57 -3.85 16.23
C THR A 174 3.74 -3.72 14.97
N GLY A 175 3.44 -2.49 14.57
CA GLY A 175 2.51 -2.24 13.48
C GLY A 175 2.89 -1.12 12.54
N ILE A 176 2.03 -0.92 11.55
CA ILE A 176 2.09 0.20 10.62
C ILE A 176 0.93 1.14 10.92
N LEU A 177 1.25 2.41 11.08
CA LEU A 177 0.32 3.50 11.27
C LEU A 177 0.37 4.43 10.06
N ILE A 178 -0.69 4.43 9.26
CA ILE A 178 -0.85 5.36 8.14
C ILE A 178 -1.68 6.54 8.63
N ARG A 179 -1.00 7.67 8.89
CA ARG A 179 -1.62 8.95 9.26
C ARG A 179 -1.21 10.01 8.25
N PRO A 180 -1.85 10.04 7.07
CA PRO A 180 -1.54 11.08 6.10
C PRO A 180 -1.95 12.44 6.66
N GLN A 181 -1.11 13.44 6.39
CA GLN A 181 -1.38 14.83 6.76
C GLN A 181 -2.61 15.35 6.02
N GLU A 182 -3.39 16.21 6.66
CA GLU A 182 -4.53 16.89 6.01
C GLU A 182 -4.07 17.61 4.73
N ASN A 183 -4.86 17.50 3.67
CA ASN A 183 -4.61 18.07 2.34
C ASN A 183 -3.37 17.50 1.60
N ALA A 184 -2.77 16.42 2.10
CA ALA A 184 -1.70 15.76 1.37
C ALA A 184 -2.25 15.02 0.15
N THR A 185 -1.69 15.31 -1.03
CA THR A 185 -1.92 14.52 -2.24
C THR A 185 -0.79 13.51 -2.40
N GLY A 186 -1.08 12.37 -3.04
CA GLY A 186 -0.08 11.35 -3.27
C GLY A 186 -0.57 9.93 -3.02
N GLU A 187 0.38 9.02 -2.86
CA GLU A 187 0.13 7.62 -2.58
C GLU A 187 0.89 7.17 -1.33
N VAL A 188 0.26 6.40 -0.44
CA VAL A 188 0.96 5.64 0.61
C VAL A 188 0.81 4.18 0.28
N SER A 189 1.92 3.43 0.29
CA SER A 189 1.87 2.00 -0.05
C SER A 189 2.59 1.11 0.96
N VAL A 190 1.98 -0.05 1.21
CA VAL A 190 2.54 -1.13 2.03
C VAL A 190 2.49 -2.40 1.18
N GLU A 191 3.64 -3.01 0.91
CA GLU A 191 3.72 -4.14 -0.02
C GLU A 191 4.66 -5.25 0.46
N GLN A 192 4.24 -6.51 0.35
CA GLN A 192 5.06 -7.67 0.74
C GLN A 192 5.54 -7.57 2.20
N VAL A 193 4.65 -7.15 3.10
CA VAL A 193 4.93 -7.00 4.53
C VAL A 193 4.28 -8.13 5.31
N SER A 194 5.00 -8.67 6.29
CA SER A 194 4.43 -9.61 7.27
C SER A 194 4.30 -8.93 8.62
N ILE A 195 3.12 -9.04 9.25
CA ILE A 195 2.84 -8.49 10.58
C ILE A 195 2.41 -9.66 11.48
N THR A 196 3.12 -9.88 12.58
CA THR A 196 2.80 -10.91 13.57
C THR A 196 2.53 -10.28 14.92
N ARG A 197 1.41 -10.59 15.56
CA ARG A 197 0.97 -10.02 16.84
C ARG A 197 0.98 -8.49 16.84
N GLY A 198 0.69 -7.88 15.69
CA GLY A 198 0.84 -6.46 15.44
C GLY A 198 -0.44 -5.82 14.89
N PHE A 199 -0.29 -4.66 14.25
CA PHE A 199 -1.45 -3.92 13.73
C PHE A 199 -1.15 -3.19 12.41
N LEU A 200 -2.22 -2.92 11.66
CA LEU A 200 -2.24 -1.99 10.55
C LEU A 200 -3.38 -0.99 10.79
N THR A 201 -3.02 0.23 11.18
CA THR A 201 -3.97 1.31 11.43
C THR A 201 -3.91 2.32 10.29
N ILE A 202 -5.04 2.56 9.64
CA ILE A 202 -5.22 3.61 8.65
C ILE A 202 -6.15 4.66 9.24
N LYS A 203 -5.62 5.85 9.49
CA LYS A 203 -6.37 6.99 10.00
C LYS A 203 -6.09 8.21 9.13
N ALA A 204 -7.00 8.47 8.20
CA ALA A 204 -6.92 9.67 7.38
C ALA A 204 -7.78 10.78 7.95
N ALA A 205 -7.13 11.88 8.34
CA ALA A 205 -7.78 13.09 8.82
C ALA A 205 -8.19 13.99 7.65
N GLY A 206 -9.34 14.66 7.82
CA GLY A 206 -9.73 15.83 7.02
C GLY A 206 -10.48 15.55 5.71
N PRO A 207 -11.29 16.51 5.24
CA PRO A 207 -11.94 16.43 3.93
C PRO A 207 -10.91 16.36 2.80
N LEU A 208 -11.33 15.77 1.68
CA LEU A 208 -10.54 15.50 0.47
C LEU A 208 -9.67 16.69 0.00
N PRO A 209 -8.55 16.42 -0.69
CA PRO A 209 -8.09 15.12 -1.19
C PRO A 209 -7.34 14.30 -0.13
N THR A 210 -7.71 13.03 0.02
CA THR A 210 -6.94 12.06 0.80
C THR A 210 -5.99 11.31 -0.14
N PRO A 211 -4.76 10.98 0.29
CA PRO A 211 -3.85 10.23 -0.56
C PRO A 211 -4.41 8.85 -0.84
N LYS A 212 -4.07 8.30 -2.00
CA LYS A 212 -4.39 6.91 -2.32
C LYS A 212 -3.62 6.03 -1.37
N ILE A 213 -4.30 5.15 -0.64
CA ILE A 213 -3.65 4.21 0.27
C ILE A 213 -3.79 2.82 -0.37
N GLN A 214 -2.66 2.20 -0.69
CA GLN A 214 -2.59 0.86 -1.27
C GLN A 214 -1.88 -0.09 -0.32
N VAL A 215 -2.56 -1.14 0.11
CA VAL A 215 -1.96 -2.21 0.91
C VAL A 215 -2.04 -3.48 0.08
N LYS A 216 -0.91 -4.14 -0.19
CA LYS A 216 -0.83 -5.30 -1.09
C LYS A 216 0.04 -6.41 -0.52
N HIS A 217 -0.34 -7.66 -0.76
CA HIS A 217 0.47 -8.83 -0.40
C HIS A 217 0.91 -8.81 1.07
N VAL A 218 -0.02 -8.52 1.98
CA VAL A 218 0.26 -8.46 3.42
C VAL A 218 -0.12 -9.77 4.08
N THR A 219 0.80 -10.36 4.85
CA THR A 219 0.52 -11.54 5.68
C THR A 219 0.40 -11.12 7.13
N MET A 220 -0.75 -11.40 7.76
CA MET A 220 -1.05 -11.02 9.13
C MET A 220 -1.29 -12.27 9.98
N ALA A 221 -0.61 -12.39 11.12
CA ALA A 221 -0.81 -13.46 12.10
C ALA A 221 -1.17 -12.86 13.45
N ASP A 222 -2.31 -13.25 14.04
CA ASP A 222 -2.79 -12.74 15.35
C ASP A 222 -2.74 -11.20 15.42
N SER A 223 -3.14 -10.56 14.33
CA SER A 223 -2.94 -9.12 14.11
C SER A 223 -4.24 -8.47 13.66
N CYS A 224 -4.26 -7.13 13.67
CA CYS A 224 -5.50 -6.41 13.49
C CYS A 224 -5.38 -5.28 12.45
N ILE A 225 -6.45 -5.07 11.67
CA ILE A 225 -6.58 -3.97 10.70
C ILE A 225 -7.64 -3.01 11.23
N LEU A 226 -7.27 -1.75 11.42
CA LEU A 226 -8.18 -0.67 11.79
C LEU A 226 -8.22 0.38 10.69
N VAL A 227 -9.40 0.60 10.10
CA VAL A 227 -9.63 1.73 9.20
C VAL A 227 -10.55 2.73 9.88
N SER A 228 -10.08 3.97 10.03
CA SER A 228 -10.84 5.08 10.57
C SER A 228 -10.63 6.37 9.78
N GLY A 229 -11.56 7.32 9.92
CA GLY A 229 -11.54 8.58 9.19
C GLY A 229 -12.25 8.51 7.84
N VAL A 230 -11.91 9.44 6.93
CA VAL A 230 -12.67 9.67 5.69
C VAL A 230 -11.97 9.21 4.42
N ALA A 231 -10.73 8.71 4.51
CA ALA A 231 -10.11 8.04 3.36
C ALA A 231 -10.85 6.75 3.03
N LYS A 232 -10.83 6.41 1.73
CA LYS A 232 -11.31 5.13 1.21
C LYS A 232 -10.12 4.30 0.74
N PRO A 233 -9.34 3.70 1.67
CA PRO A 233 -8.17 2.92 1.29
C PRO A 233 -8.55 1.71 0.44
N GLU A 234 -7.62 1.30 -0.44
CA GLU A 234 -7.67 0.05 -1.18
C GLU A 234 -6.71 -0.95 -0.54
N ILE A 235 -7.27 -1.99 0.07
CA ILE A 235 -6.52 -3.07 0.72
C ILE A 235 -6.72 -4.33 -0.10
N ARG A 236 -5.65 -4.89 -0.67
CA ARG A 236 -5.71 -6.02 -1.59
C ARG A 236 -4.76 -7.14 -1.18
N ASP A 237 -5.13 -8.37 -1.55
CA ASP A 237 -4.26 -9.55 -1.44
C ASP A 237 -3.72 -9.75 -0.01
N VAL A 238 -4.62 -9.66 0.97
CA VAL A 238 -4.28 -9.85 2.39
C VAL A 238 -4.50 -11.30 2.76
N GLN A 239 -3.47 -11.92 3.35
CA GLN A 239 -3.59 -13.23 3.98
C GLN A 239 -3.59 -13.09 5.50
N MET A 240 -4.68 -13.48 6.15
CA MET A 240 -4.77 -13.54 7.60
C MET A 240 -4.71 -14.99 8.09
N ARG A 241 -3.86 -15.24 9.09
CA ARG A 241 -3.66 -16.51 9.78
C ARG A 241 -3.65 -16.26 11.29
N GLY A 242 -3.68 -17.31 12.09
CA GLY A 242 -3.59 -17.22 13.54
C GLY A 242 -3.73 -18.59 14.17
N ASN A 243 -3.82 -18.62 15.50
CA ASN A 243 -3.94 -19.88 16.22
C ASN A 243 -5.39 -20.40 16.21
N VAL A 244 -5.58 -21.60 15.65
CA VAL A 244 -6.81 -22.38 15.75
C VAL A 244 -6.84 -23.03 17.13
N GLY A 245 -7.60 -22.47 18.07
CA GLY A 245 -7.69 -23.03 19.42
C GLY A 245 -8.03 -22.04 20.53
N VAL A 246 -8.21 -20.76 20.20
CA VAL A 246 -8.77 -19.82 21.17
C VAL A 246 -10.28 -20.02 21.23
N ASP A 247 -10.73 -20.83 22.18
CA ASP A 247 -12.15 -21.08 22.46
C ASP A 247 -12.84 -19.86 23.05
N ASP A 248 -12.05 -18.91 23.58
CA ASP A 248 -12.55 -17.70 24.21
C ASP A 248 -12.65 -16.58 23.17
N PHE A 249 -13.87 -16.23 22.76
CA PHE A 249 -14.16 -15.03 21.99
C PHE A 249 -14.03 -13.79 22.89
N SER A 250 -12.85 -13.58 23.46
CA SER A 250 -12.54 -12.30 24.09
C SER A 250 -12.59 -11.24 23.00
N LEU A 251 -13.43 -10.22 23.20
CA LEU A 251 -13.64 -9.10 22.30
C LEU A 251 -12.31 -8.32 22.17
N ALA A 252 -11.42 -8.80 21.32
CA ALA A 252 -10.22 -8.09 20.96
C ALA A 252 -10.63 -6.75 20.33
N HIS A 253 -9.99 -5.67 20.77
CA HIS A 253 -10.24 -4.34 20.21
C HIS A 253 -8.99 -3.84 19.50
N CYS A 254 -9.13 -3.42 18.24
CA CYS A 254 -8.08 -2.65 17.60
C CYS A 254 -8.10 -1.24 18.16
N SER A 255 -7.02 -0.82 18.80
CA SER A 255 -6.77 0.59 19.06
C SER A 255 -5.83 1.17 18.01
N GLU A 256 -5.73 2.50 17.97
CA GLU A 256 -4.78 3.17 17.08
C GLU A 256 -3.33 2.77 17.32
N ASN A 257 -3.00 2.39 18.56
CA ASN A 257 -1.66 2.06 18.99
C ASN A 257 -1.42 0.55 19.12
N GLY A 258 -2.38 -0.26 18.65
CA GLY A 258 -2.25 -1.72 18.62
C GLY A 258 -3.46 -2.46 19.13
N LEU A 259 -3.32 -3.79 19.14
CA LEU A 259 -4.35 -4.71 19.56
C LEU A 259 -4.43 -4.71 21.09
N LEU A 260 -5.51 -4.13 21.63
CA LEU A 260 -5.82 -4.20 23.05
C LEU A 260 -6.56 -5.50 23.29
N ALA A 261 -5.84 -6.54 23.63
CA ALA A 261 -6.43 -7.81 24.02
C ALA A 261 -5.61 -8.47 25.13
N SER A 262 -6.31 -9.02 26.11
CA SER A 262 -5.74 -9.84 27.18
C SER A 262 -5.82 -11.32 26.77
N GLY A 263 -4.85 -11.82 26.01
CA GLY A 263 -4.79 -13.25 25.64
C GLY A 263 -4.38 -13.50 24.18
N ASP A 264 -4.47 -14.76 23.75
CA ASP A 264 -4.27 -15.15 22.35
C ASP A 264 -5.31 -14.45 21.48
N THR A 265 -4.85 -13.62 20.56
CA THR A 265 -5.73 -12.67 19.87
C THR A 265 -6.16 -13.20 18.52
N MET A 266 -7.46 -13.26 18.27
CA MET A 266 -7.96 -13.53 16.93
C MET A 266 -7.63 -12.37 15.97
N PRO A 267 -7.28 -12.66 14.71
CA PRO A 267 -7.31 -11.68 13.64
C PRO A 267 -8.60 -10.84 13.63
N LEU A 268 -8.45 -9.53 13.47
CA LEU A 268 -9.56 -8.60 13.52
C LEU A 268 -9.49 -7.56 12.39
N ILE A 269 -10.62 -7.30 11.73
CA ILE A 269 -10.78 -6.17 10.82
C ILE A 269 -11.87 -5.24 11.39
N GLN A 270 -11.50 -4.01 11.73
CA GLN A 270 -12.41 -3.00 12.25
C GLN A 270 -12.50 -1.82 11.27
N LEU A 271 -13.69 -1.61 10.71
CA LEU A 271 -14.00 -0.60 9.70
C LEU A 271 -14.88 0.49 10.32
N LEU A 272 -14.24 1.53 10.85
CA LEU A 272 -14.91 2.74 11.33
C LEU A 272 -15.03 3.80 10.21
N GLY A 273 -14.09 3.78 9.26
CA GLY A 273 -14.15 4.51 7.99
C GLY A 273 -14.43 3.58 6.81
N ALA A 274 -14.95 4.13 5.71
CA ALA A 274 -15.26 3.35 4.51
C ALA A 274 -13.97 2.83 3.86
N ALA A 275 -13.92 1.56 3.46
CA ALA A 275 -12.75 0.95 2.81
C ALA A 275 -13.15 0.04 1.66
N THR A 276 -12.23 -0.20 0.72
CA THR A 276 -12.34 -1.30 -0.25
C THR A 276 -11.31 -2.37 0.08
N LEU A 277 -11.79 -3.55 0.44
CA LEU A 277 -10.99 -4.74 0.68
C LEU A 277 -11.18 -5.70 -0.50
N GLU A 278 -10.11 -6.26 -1.05
CA GLU A 278 -10.16 -7.18 -2.19
C GLU A 278 -9.21 -8.37 -1.98
N ASN A 279 -9.63 -9.57 -2.37
CA ASN A 279 -8.83 -10.80 -2.29
C ASN A 279 -8.30 -11.06 -0.86
N ILE A 280 -9.21 -11.01 0.11
CA ILE A 280 -8.88 -11.30 1.50
C ILE A 280 -8.98 -12.81 1.72
N LEU A 281 -7.85 -13.46 2.03
CA LEU A 281 -7.80 -14.87 2.39
C LEU A 281 -7.62 -15.00 3.90
N VAL A 282 -8.59 -15.64 4.55
CA VAL A 282 -8.50 -16.01 5.96
C VAL A 282 -8.47 -17.53 6.04
N SER A 283 -7.44 -18.09 6.67
CA SER A 283 -7.27 -19.54 6.71
C SER A 283 -6.75 -20.02 8.06
N ASN A 284 -7.36 -21.08 8.58
CA ASN A 284 -6.96 -21.75 9.82
C ASN A 284 -6.81 -20.74 10.97
N THR A 285 -7.86 -19.96 11.24
CA THR A 285 -7.86 -18.97 12.33
C THR A 285 -9.28 -18.47 12.61
N ASN A 286 -9.48 -17.79 13.74
CA ASN A 286 -10.73 -17.09 14.01
C ASN A 286 -10.65 -15.66 13.47
N LEU A 287 -11.71 -15.14 12.85
CA LEU A 287 -11.76 -13.76 12.37
C LEU A 287 -13.01 -13.04 12.85
N ALA A 288 -12.82 -11.83 13.36
CA ALA A 288 -13.89 -10.87 13.51
C ALA A 288 -13.80 -9.78 12.43
N ILE A 289 -14.93 -9.42 11.83
CA ILE A 289 -15.06 -8.21 11.02
C ILE A 289 -16.13 -7.33 11.67
N PHE A 290 -15.74 -6.17 12.18
CA PHE A 290 -16.64 -5.16 12.74
C PHE A 290 -16.76 -3.99 11.76
N ASN A 291 -17.91 -3.84 11.10
CA ASN A 291 -18.20 -2.69 10.25
C ASN A 291 -19.13 -1.70 10.93
N GLN A 292 -18.67 -0.47 11.14
CA GLN A 292 -19.49 0.68 11.56
C GLN A 292 -19.49 1.79 10.49
N SER A 293 -18.83 1.55 9.36
CA SER A 293 -18.65 2.56 8.30
C SER A 293 -19.82 2.61 7.33
N GLU A 294 -19.99 3.77 6.71
CA GLU A 294 -20.94 3.99 5.62
C GLU A 294 -20.26 3.79 4.25
N GLY A 295 -20.40 2.60 3.67
CA GLY A 295 -20.00 2.32 2.30
C GLY A 295 -18.70 1.52 2.15
N SER A 296 -18.42 0.62 3.09
CA SER A 296 -17.34 -0.36 2.91
C SER A 296 -17.72 -1.45 1.91
N VAL A 297 -16.73 -1.89 1.15
CA VAL A 297 -16.86 -2.95 0.14
C VAL A 297 -15.79 -4.00 0.41
N ILE A 298 -16.19 -5.27 0.46
CA ILE A 298 -15.28 -6.41 0.53
C ILE A 298 -15.53 -7.30 -0.69
N LYS A 299 -14.50 -7.54 -1.48
CA LYS A 299 -14.54 -8.37 -2.70
C LYS A 299 -13.69 -9.62 -2.53
N ASN A 300 -14.17 -10.75 -3.03
CA ASN A 300 -13.46 -12.03 -3.03
C ASN A 300 -12.94 -12.42 -1.64
N LEU A 301 -13.77 -12.25 -0.61
CA LEU A 301 -13.45 -12.72 0.74
C LEU A 301 -13.49 -14.25 0.74
N ARG A 302 -12.34 -14.89 0.96
CA ARG A 302 -12.25 -16.35 1.08
C ARG A 302 -11.88 -16.73 2.50
N ILE A 303 -12.71 -17.56 3.11
CA ILE A 303 -12.54 -18.04 4.48
C ILE A 303 -12.44 -19.56 4.44
N VAL A 304 -11.37 -20.13 5.02
CA VAL A 304 -11.06 -21.56 4.96
C VAL A 304 -10.72 -22.11 6.35
N ASN A 305 -11.45 -23.11 6.83
CA ASN A 305 -11.19 -23.77 8.14
C ASN A 305 -11.11 -22.78 9.32
N SER A 306 -12.11 -21.90 9.44
CA SER A 306 -12.09 -20.77 10.38
C SER A 306 -13.41 -20.65 11.15
N LEU A 307 -13.38 -20.08 12.38
CA LEU A 307 -14.58 -19.62 13.10
C LEU A 307 -14.66 -18.10 12.97
N ASN A 308 -15.70 -17.56 12.36
CA ASN A 308 -15.77 -16.12 12.07
C ASN A 308 -17.13 -15.53 12.42
N GLY A 309 -17.11 -14.21 12.58
CA GLY A 309 -18.30 -13.38 12.70
C GLY A 309 -18.10 -12.09 11.93
N ILE A 310 -19.11 -11.69 11.15
CA ILE A 310 -19.20 -10.34 10.60
C ILE A 310 -20.30 -9.63 11.37
N GLU A 311 -19.96 -8.58 12.10
CA GLU A 311 -20.94 -7.69 12.69
C GLU A 311 -20.99 -6.39 11.89
N ASN A 312 -22.12 -6.16 11.25
CA ASN A 312 -22.35 -5.00 10.41
C ASN A 312 -23.35 -4.03 11.08
N ARG A 313 -22.88 -2.86 11.48
CA ARG A 313 -23.69 -1.76 12.00
C ARG A 313 -23.85 -0.59 11.02
N GLY A 314 -23.09 -0.58 9.92
CA GLY A 314 -23.12 0.47 8.89
C GLY A 314 -23.65 -0.04 7.55
N ASN A 315 -23.08 0.46 6.45
CA ASN A 315 -23.40 0.01 5.10
C ASN A 315 -22.23 -0.80 4.52
N LEU A 316 -22.47 -2.10 4.30
CA LEU A 316 -21.48 -3.07 3.85
C LEU A 316 -21.94 -3.76 2.56
N SER A 317 -21.05 -3.80 1.57
CA SER A 317 -21.22 -4.65 0.38
C SER A 317 -20.21 -5.78 0.40
N LEU A 318 -20.68 -7.03 0.33
CA LEU A 318 -19.85 -8.23 0.14
C LEU A 318 -20.07 -8.75 -1.28
N ASP A 319 -19.02 -8.87 -2.06
CA ASP A 319 -19.06 -9.34 -3.45
C ASP A 319 -18.17 -10.57 -3.62
N GLY A 320 -18.75 -11.70 -4.03
CA GLY A 320 -18.05 -12.97 -4.15
C GLY A 320 -17.52 -13.57 -2.83
N PRO A 321 -18.22 -13.49 -1.68
CA PRO A 321 -17.76 -14.19 -0.47
C PRO A 321 -17.78 -15.70 -0.68
N ASN A 322 -16.66 -16.38 -0.40
CA ASN A 322 -16.51 -17.83 -0.48
C ASN A 322 -16.14 -18.39 0.91
N LEU A 323 -16.98 -19.28 1.43
CA LEU A 323 -16.88 -19.85 2.76
C LEU A 323 -16.66 -21.37 2.63
N GLU A 324 -15.44 -21.83 2.89
CA GLU A 324 -15.04 -23.24 2.76
C GLU A 324 -14.74 -23.84 4.14
N ASN A 325 -15.41 -24.94 4.52
CA ASN A 325 -15.21 -25.65 5.79
C ASN A 325 -15.24 -24.73 7.03
N VAL A 326 -16.13 -23.74 7.01
CA VAL A 326 -16.30 -22.77 8.09
C VAL A 326 -17.12 -23.42 9.20
N SER A 327 -16.55 -23.50 10.41
CA SER A 327 -17.21 -24.16 11.55
C SER A 327 -18.27 -23.27 12.21
N TYR A 328 -18.18 -21.95 12.00
CA TYR A 328 -19.08 -20.95 12.56
C TYR A 328 -18.98 -19.67 11.73
N THR A 329 -20.06 -19.18 11.12
CA THR A 329 -20.24 -17.76 10.72
C THR A 329 -21.64 -17.53 10.18
N GLY A 330 -22.36 -16.58 10.79
CA GLY A 330 -23.46 -15.89 10.15
C GLY A 330 -23.29 -14.40 10.32
N ILE A 331 -23.69 -13.61 9.35
CA ILE A 331 -23.49 -12.17 9.42
C ILE A 331 -24.51 -11.61 10.39
N CYS A 332 -24.08 -10.98 11.48
CA CYS A 332 -24.94 -10.19 12.34
C CYS A 332 -25.11 -8.80 11.75
N ASN A 333 -26.28 -8.55 11.16
CA ASN A 333 -26.61 -7.31 10.49
C ASN A 333 -27.51 -6.44 11.37
N HIS A 334 -27.01 -5.25 11.73
CA HIS A 334 -27.77 -4.17 12.33
C HIS A 334 -27.98 -2.99 11.36
N GLY A 335 -27.16 -2.90 10.31
CA GLY A 335 -27.19 -1.85 9.30
C GLY A 335 -27.77 -2.30 7.95
N SER A 336 -27.16 -1.84 6.85
CA SER A 336 -27.48 -2.25 5.47
C SER A 336 -26.41 -3.21 4.95
N LEU A 337 -26.85 -4.33 4.38
CA LEU A 337 -25.96 -5.34 3.83
C LEU A 337 -26.36 -5.65 2.38
N THR A 338 -25.40 -5.58 1.47
CA THR A 338 -25.58 -6.07 0.09
C THR A 338 -24.67 -7.27 -0.14
N LEU A 339 -25.25 -8.41 -0.51
CA LEU A 339 -24.55 -9.59 -0.96
C LEU A 339 -24.62 -9.66 -2.48
N GLN A 340 -23.47 -9.68 -3.15
CA GLN A 340 -23.36 -9.83 -4.60
C GLN A 340 -22.64 -11.14 -4.88
N ARG A 341 -23.21 -11.96 -5.78
CA ARG A 341 -22.59 -13.22 -6.23
C ARG A 341 -22.05 -14.10 -5.08
N PRO A 342 -22.83 -14.38 -4.03
CA PRO A 342 -22.34 -15.19 -2.92
C PRO A 342 -21.90 -16.56 -3.42
N GLY A 343 -20.76 -17.06 -2.91
CA GLY A 343 -20.25 -18.41 -3.16
C GLY A 343 -21.04 -19.51 -2.46
N PHE A 344 -22.19 -19.17 -1.84
CA PHE A 344 -23.12 -20.07 -1.17
C PHE A 344 -24.55 -19.72 -1.60
N ASP A 345 -25.48 -20.67 -1.49
CA ASP A 345 -26.89 -20.43 -1.81
C ASP A 345 -27.58 -19.64 -0.68
N PRO A 346 -27.94 -18.36 -0.89
CA PRO A 346 -28.55 -17.52 0.12
C PRO A 346 -29.97 -17.96 0.52
N THR A 347 -30.65 -18.78 -0.30
CA THR A 347 -31.98 -19.32 0.03
C THR A 347 -31.93 -20.44 1.06
N THR A 348 -30.77 -21.08 1.19
CA THR A 348 -30.50 -22.12 2.18
C THR A 348 -29.86 -21.58 3.47
N ALA A 349 -29.66 -20.26 3.54
CA ALA A 349 -29.09 -19.62 4.71
C ALA A 349 -29.98 -19.82 5.94
N ILE A 350 -29.40 -20.33 7.03
CA ILE A 350 -30.08 -20.39 8.33
C ILE A 350 -30.13 -18.96 8.87
N THR A 351 -31.35 -18.44 9.05
CA THR A 351 -31.57 -17.06 9.49
C THR A 351 -32.17 -16.97 10.89
N THR A 352 -31.87 -15.89 11.60
CA THR A 352 -32.52 -15.53 12.87
C THR A 352 -32.83 -14.04 12.91
N PRO A 353 -33.98 -13.62 13.46
CA PRO A 353 -34.34 -12.20 13.56
C PRO A 353 -33.45 -11.41 14.53
N GLN A 354 -32.70 -12.10 15.41
CA GLN A 354 -31.84 -11.47 16.40
C GLN A 354 -30.39 -11.85 16.18
N CYS A 355 -29.51 -10.86 16.21
CA CYS A 355 -28.10 -11.13 16.44
C CYS A 355 -27.95 -11.79 17.80
N LEU A 356 -27.74 -13.11 17.81
CA LEU A 356 -27.35 -13.80 19.02
C LEU A 356 -25.95 -13.30 19.35
N VAL A 357 -25.82 -12.59 20.47
CA VAL A 357 -24.53 -12.52 21.16
C VAL A 357 -24.34 -13.92 21.71
N PRO A 358 -23.37 -14.71 21.22
CA PRO A 358 -23.09 -16.00 21.85
C PRO A 358 -22.84 -15.69 23.32
N GLY A 359 -23.63 -16.27 24.22
CA GLY A 359 -23.21 -16.33 25.61
C GLY A 359 -21.87 -17.05 25.63
N LEU A 360 -20.92 -16.57 26.44
CA LEU A 360 -19.55 -17.13 26.55
C LEU A 360 -19.56 -18.66 26.75
N ASP A 361 -20.67 -19.23 27.25
CA ASP A 361 -20.76 -20.63 27.65
C ASP A 361 -21.54 -21.57 26.70
N GLN A 362 -22.12 -21.08 25.60
CA GLN A 362 -22.80 -21.97 24.64
C GLN A 362 -22.50 -21.64 23.17
N PRO A 363 -21.80 -22.53 22.43
CA PRO A 363 -21.69 -22.39 21.00
C PRO A 363 -23.10 -22.44 20.39
N PRO A 364 -23.45 -21.57 19.43
CA PRO A 364 -24.78 -21.56 18.88
C PRO A 364 -25.17 -22.92 18.32
N PRO A 365 -26.43 -23.34 18.51
CA PRO A 365 -26.86 -24.72 18.28
C PRO A 365 -26.82 -25.17 16.82
N SER A 366 -26.40 -24.33 15.87
CA SER A 366 -26.15 -24.66 14.45
C SER A 366 -25.41 -23.49 13.79
N PRO A 367 -24.73 -23.70 12.64
CA PRO A 367 -24.21 -22.59 11.85
C PRO A 367 -25.38 -21.71 11.39
N ILE A 368 -25.52 -20.53 12.00
CA ILE A 368 -26.39 -19.46 11.50
C ILE A 368 -25.62 -18.79 10.37
N ASN A 369 -26.26 -18.47 9.25
CA ASN A 369 -25.63 -17.78 8.11
C ASN A 369 -25.92 -16.27 8.11
N LEU A 370 -27.11 -15.85 8.58
CA LEU A 370 -27.52 -14.44 8.63
C LEU A 370 -28.36 -14.18 9.88
N ALA A 371 -28.12 -13.07 10.56
CA ALA A 371 -28.81 -12.70 11.78
C ALA A 371 -29.13 -11.20 11.83
N GLY A 372 -30.19 -10.82 12.53
CA GLY A 372 -30.53 -9.42 12.79
C GLY A 372 -31.51 -8.82 11.79
N ASN A 373 -31.24 -7.62 11.31
CA ASN A 373 -32.09 -6.86 10.39
C ASN A 373 -32.07 -7.49 9.00
N LEU A 374 -32.91 -8.50 8.78
CA LEU A 374 -32.97 -9.26 7.53
C LEU A 374 -33.58 -8.44 6.38
N ASP A 375 -34.48 -7.51 6.68
CA ASP A 375 -35.17 -6.67 5.68
C ASP A 375 -34.23 -5.71 4.94
N THR A 376 -33.08 -5.39 5.54
CA THR A 376 -32.05 -4.55 4.94
C THR A 376 -30.97 -5.33 4.21
N ILE A 377 -31.09 -6.65 4.13
CA ILE A 377 -30.21 -7.52 3.36
C ILE A 377 -30.72 -7.56 1.91
N LYS A 378 -29.90 -7.08 0.97
CA LYS A 378 -30.15 -7.20 -0.47
C LYS A 378 -29.23 -8.26 -1.06
N VAL A 379 -29.80 -9.20 -1.80
CA VAL A 379 -29.05 -10.23 -2.53
C VAL A 379 -29.22 -9.96 -4.01
N ASN A 380 -28.11 -9.77 -4.72
CA ASN A 380 -28.06 -9.47 -6.15
C ASN A 380 -27.24 -10.49 -6.94
#